data_AF-A0A3C1Q8B5-F1
#
_entry.id   AF-A0A3C1Q8B5-F1
#
_cell.length_a   1.000
_cell.length_b   1.000
_cell.length_c   1.000
_cell.angle_alpha   90.00
_cell.angle_beta   90.00
_cell.angle_gamma   90.00
#
_symmetry.space_group_name_H-M   'P 1'
#
loop_
_entity.id
_entity.type
_entity.pdbx_description
1 polymer ?
#
loop_
_entity_poly.entity_id
_entity_poly.type
_entity_poly.pdbx_seq_one_letter_code
_entity_poly.pdbx_strand_id
1 'polypeptide(L)'
;MGLPEDGVVDTAVWTTLGKACESMIAASLGPSGDLIPMAKAPGEPYGTASKDHAKSESKSSPSKLDSEQKGLPGGGLPPGWRALLIDTSNLTITLLEDGLPLKQYRIGIGKPATPTPVGQFKVADKAAWAGGFGTRWMGLDVPWGKYGIHGTNKPWTVSQRKSGGCVRMLNRDIEELYPMVPVGTPVVITSGHFGTLGSFRPRIEPGAKGSYVLEIQKRLSKLGYEHAGFDGVYGPGTERAIMQLQRDRGLPVTGIVDMLTYEALGLFVFD
;
A
#
# COMPACT_ATOMS: atom_id res chain seq x y z
N MET A 1 -12.27 -22.40 4.61
CA MET A 1 -11.21 -22.47 5.64
C MET A 1 -11.31 -21.18 6.42
N GLY A 2 -11.78 -21.29 7.66
CA GLY A 2 -11.92 -20.17 8.57
C GLY A 2 -10.56 -19.60 8.95
N LEU A 3 -10.57 -18.36 9.43
CA LEU A 3 -9.42 -17.71 10.04
C LEU A 3 -8.86 -18.62 11.16
N PRO A 4 -7.53 -18.70 11.32
CA PRO A 4 -6.93 -19.44 12.44
C PRO A 4 -7.43 -18.87 13.78
N GLU A 5 -7.86 -19.75 14.69
CA GLU A 5 -8.47 -19.40 15.99
C GLU A 5 -7.55 -18.63 16.94
N ASP A 6 -6.24 -18.61 16.66
CA ASP A 6 -5.24 -17.89 17.46
C ASP A 6 -4.87 -16.51 16.89
N GLY A 7 -5.31 -16.14 15.68
CA GLY A 7 -5.26 -14.76 15.19
C GLY A 7 -3.86 -14.09 15.11
N VAL A 8 -2.78 -14.80 15.46
CA VAL A 8 -1.42 -14.26 15.44
C VAL A 8 -0.86 -14.38 14.03
N VAL A 9 -1.27 -13.45 13.17
CA VAL A 9 -0.33 -12.89 12.20
C VAL A 9 0.81 -12.27 13.03
N ASP A 10 2.05 -12.55 12.69
CA ASP A 10 3.25 -12.11 13.42
C ASP A 10 3.12 -10.66 13.94
N THR A 11 3.25 -10.48 15.26
CA THR A 11 3.13 -9.18 15.93
C THR A 11 4.14 -8.15 15.42
N ALA A 12 5.27 -8.59 14.85
CA ALA A 12 6.23 -7.71 14.19
C ALA A 12 5.68 -7.17 12.85
N VAL A 13 5.01 -8.03 12.07
CA VAL A 13 4.33 -7.62 10.83
C VAL A 13 3.20 -6.64 11.16
N TRP A 14 2.43 -6.89 12.23
CA TRP A 14 1.42 -5.95 12.71
C TRP A 14 1.97 -4.63 13.22
N THR A 15 3.08 -4.63 13.97
CA THR A 15 3.68 -3.39 14.46
C THR A 15 4.23 -2.55 13.32
N THR A 16 4.82 -3.19 12.31
CA THR A 16 5.34 -2.52 11.11
C THR A 16 4.21 -2.05 10.20
N LEU A 17 3.12 -2.81 10.05
CA LEU A 17 1.93 -2.41 9.32
C LEU A 17 1.14 -1.30 10.02
N GLY A 18 1.03 -1.37 11.35
CA GLY A 18 0.46 -0.34 12.20
C GLY A 18 1.23 0.96 12.03
N LYS A 19 2.56 0.95 12.22
CA LYS A 19 3.42 2.12 12.01
C LYS A 19 3.43 2.64 10.57
N ALA A 20 3.39 1.75 9.58
CA ALA A 20 3.32 2.13 8.16
C ALA A 20 1.97 2.80 7.83
N CYS A 21 0.86 2.23 8.30
CA CYS A 21 -0.46 2.83 8.13
C CYS A 21 -0.59 4.13 8.93
N GLU A 22 -0.10 4.19 10.16
CA GLU A 22 -0.05 5.40 10.99
C GLU A 22 0.75 6.51 10.32
N SER A 23 1.95 6.23 9.81
CA SER A 23 2.77 7.23 9.13
C SER A 23 2.17 7.69 7.80
N MET A 24 1.56 6.81 7.02
CA MET A 24 0.90 7.17 5.75
C MET A 24 -0.38 7.98 5.96
N ILE A 25 -1.19 7.64 6.97
CA ILE A 25 -2.41 8.37 7.27
C ILE A 25 -2.05 9.70 7.93
N ALA A 26 -1.06 9.75 8.82
CA ALA A 26 -0.55 11.02 9.35
C ALA A 26 -0.02 11.95 8.23
N ALA A 27 0.61 11.39 7.18
CA ALA A 27 1.08 12.16 6.03
C ALA A 27 -0.04 12.60 5.06
N SER A 28 -1.26 12.05 5.17
CA SER A 28 -2.42 12.43 4.36
C SER A 28 -3.41 13.37 5.09
N LEU A 29 -3.19 13.63 6.39
CA LEU A 29 -3.91 14.61 7.19
C LEU A 29 -3.29 16.00 7.03
N GLY A 30 -4.14 17.04 6.97
CA GLY A 30 -3.67 18.43 6.95
C GLY A 30 -3.06 18.85 8.31
N PRO A 31 -2.46 20.07 8.41
CA PRO A 31 -1.82 20.57 9.65
C PRO A 31 -2.74 20.62 10.87
N SER A 32 -4.06 20.56 10.66
CA SER A 32 -5.10 20.61 11.69
C SER A 32 -5.65 19.24 12.09
N GLY A 33 -5.17 18.13 11.49
CA GLY A 33 -5.71 16.79 11.71
C GLY A 33 -7.02 16.49 10.96
N ASP A 34 -7.51 17.44 10.16
CA ASP A 34 -8.68 17.28 9.30
C ASP A 34 -8.29 16.63 7.97
N LEU A 35 -9.23 15.85 7.39
CA LEU A 35 -9.13 15.36 6.01
C LEU A 35 -9.00 16.56 5.07
N ILE A 36 -7.94 16.58 4.24
CA ILE A 36 -7.81 17.56 3.17
C ILE A 36 -9.00 17.37 2.22
N PRO A 37 -9.86 18.38 1.99
CA PRO A 37 -10.99 18.24 1.10
C PRO A 37 -10.51 17.89 -0.31
N MET A 38 -10.94 16.73 -0.82
CA MET A 38 -10.65 16.33 -2.19
C MET A 38 -11.25 17.36 -3.17
N ALA A 39 -10.45 17.80 -4.14
CA ALA A 39 -10.98 18.57 -5.26
C ALA A 39 -12.10 17.77 -5.94
N LYS A 40 -13.30 18.35 -5.99
CA LYS A 40 -14.47 17.74 -6.60
C LYS A 40 -14.19 17.46 -8.09
N ALA A 41 -14.20 16.20 -8.49
CA ALA A 41 -14.16 15.83 -9.90
C ALA A 41 -15.43 16.36 -10.62
N PRO A 42 -15.32 16.90 -11.85
CA PRO A 42 -16.47 17.43 -12.56
C PRO A 42 -17.27 16.32 -13.24
N GLY A 43 -18.59 16.29 -13.00
CA GLY A 43 -19.57 15.64 -13.89
C GLY A 43 -20.45 14.57 -13.26
N GLU A 44 -21.60 14.98 -12.71
CA GLU A 44 -22.81 14.16 -12.65
C GLU A 44 -24.03 15.06 -12.90
N PRO A 45 -24.96 14.73 -13.84
CA PRO A 45 -26.25 15.38 -13.95
C PRO A 45 -27.41 14.54 -13.36
N TYR A 46 -28.31 15.29 -12.71
CA TYR A 46 -29.77 15.12 -12.52
C TYR A 46 -30.36 13.90 -11.79
N GLY A 47 -31.14 14.21 -10.74
CA GLY A 47 -32.21 13.37 -10.20
C GLY A 47 -32.82 13.91 -8.90
N THR A 48 -34.07 14.35 -8.96
CA THR A 48 -34.82 15.20 -8.01
C THR A 48 -35.58 14.48 -6.88
N ALA A 49 -35.98 15.29 -5.88
CA ALA A 49 -37.07 15.15 -4.88
C ALA A 49 -36.73 14.38 -3.59
N SER A 50 -36.71 14.97 -2.38
CA SER A 50 -37.70 15.73 -1.59
C SER A 50 -38.24 14.86 -0.44
N LYS A 51 -37.86 15.17 0.81
CA LYS A 51 -38.74 15.65 1.91
C LYS A 51 -38.10 15.38 3.27
N ASP A 52 -37.92 16.47 3.99
CA ASP A 52 -37.65 16.54 5.42
C ASP A 52 -38.79 15.94 6.23
N HIS A 53 -38.44 15.28 7.35
CA HIS A 53 -39.21 15.30 8.60
C HIS A 53 -38.25 15.06 9.77
N ALA A 54 -38.19 16.05 10.67
CA ALA A 54 -37.43 16.06 11.90
C ALA A 54 -38.24 15.50 13.09
N LYS A 55 -37.55 14.91 14.07
CA LYS A 55 -37.84 14.87 15.53
C LYS A 55 -36.78 13.97 16.20
N SER A 56 -35.87 14.44 17.06
CA SER A 56 -35.97 15.01 18.42
C SER A 56 -35.66 13.97 19.52
N GLU A 57 -34.58 14.25 20.27
CA GLU A 57 -34.37 13.97 21.72
C GLU A 57 -34.24 12.48 22.15
N SER A 58 -33.42 12.05 23.13
CA SER A 58 -32.96 12.68 24.37
C SER A 58 -31.78 11.91 25.03
N LYS A 59 -30.99 12.68 25.77
CA LYS A 59 -30.01 12.45 26.86
C LYS A 59 -29.96 11.09 27.59
N SER A 60 -28.74 10.63 27.91
CA SER A 60 -28.29 10.35 29.30
C SER A 60 -26.76 10.17 29.41
N SER A 61 -26.16 10.88 30.38
CA SER A 61 -24.90 10.54 31.08
C SER A 61 -25.28 9.85 32.42
N PRO A 62 -24.39 9.22 33.24
CA PRO A 62 -22.93 9.45 33.38
C PRO A 62 -22.05 8.21 33.71
N SER A 63 -20.72 8.36 33.64
CA SER A 63 -19.83 8.29 34.82
C SER A 63 -18.36 8.11 34.42
N LYS A 64 -17.52 8.95 35.04
CA LYS A 64 -16.06 8.94 34.98
C LYS A 64 -15.51 7.75 35.77
N LEU A 65 -14.69 6.94 35.11
CA LEU A 65 -13.51 6.33 35.71
C LEU A 65 -12.35 6.64 34.75
N ASP A 66 -11.62 7.70 35.06
CA ASP A 66 -10.42 8.09 34.34
C ASP A 66 -9.18 7.44 34.97
N SER A 67 -8.15 7.35 34.11
CA SER A 67 -6.71 7.18 34.38
C SER A 67 -6.24 5.72 34.50
N GLU A 68 -5.27 5.23 33.72
CA GLU A 68 -4.14 5.90 33.04
C GLU A 68 -3.81 5.23 31.69
N GLN A 69 -4.09 5.92 30.59
CA GLN A 69 -3.27 5.82 29.38
C GLN A 69 -2.60 7.18 29.20
N LYS A 70 -1.33 7.28 29.62
CA LYS A 70 -0.47 8.42 29.28
C LYS A 70 -0.24 8.37 27.76
N GLY A 71 -1.03 9.17 27.04
CA GLY A 71 -0.89 9.38 25.60
C GLY A 71 0.48 9.98 25.26
N LEU A 72 1.11 9.43 24.22
CA LEU A 72 2.24 10.04 23.53
C LEU A 72 1.78 11.29 22.75
N PRO A 73 2.67 12.29 22.53
CA PRO A 73 2.31 13.51 21.84
C PRO A 73 2.28 13.29 20.32
N GLY A 74 1.07 13.31 19.75
CA GLY A 74 0.80 13.23 18.31
C GLY A 74 -0.57 12.62 18.08
N GLY A 75 -1.57 13.46 17.73
CA GLY A 75 -2.97 13.06 17.64
C GLY A 75 -3.18 11.78 16.83
N GLY A 76 -3.86 10.80 17.45
CA GLY A 76 -4.21 9.55 16.80
C GLY A 76 -5.06 9.77 15.54
N LEU A 77 -4.98 8.82 14.61
CA LEU A 77 -5.78 8.82 13.40
C LEU A 77 -7.28 8.93 13.73
N PRO A 78 -8.09 9.58 12.87
CA PRO A 78 -9.52 9.66 13.10
C PRO A 78 -10.12 8.25 13.21
N PRO A 79 -10.99 7.98 14.20
CA PRO A 79 -11.66 6.69 14.33
C PRO A 79 -12.40 6.28 13.05
N GLY A 80 -12.42 4.99 12.75
CA GLY A 80 -12.98 4.42 11.53
C GLY A 80 -12.08 4.57 10.30
N TRP A 81 -10.78 4.81 10.45
CA TRP A 81 -9.87 4.89 9.30
C TRP A 81 -9.72 3.50 8.66
N ARG A 82 -9.59 3.46 7.34
CA ARG A 82 -9.48 2.21 6.58
C ARG A 82 -8.20 2.13 5.78
N ALA A 83 -7.66 0.92 5.66
CA ALA A 83 -6.52 0.60 4.81
C ALA A 83 -6.67 -0.79 4.17
N LEU A 84 -5.94 -1.04 3.10
CA LEU A 84 -5.83 -2.35 2.47
C LEU A 84 -4.44 -2.94 2.72
N LEU A 85 -4.41 -4.15 3.25
CA LEU A 85 -3.21 -4.97 3.36
C LEU A 85 -3.24 -6.08 2.32
N ILE A 86 -2.29 -6.06 1.39
CA ILE A 86 -2.12 -7.08 0.36
C ILE A 86 -0.88 -7.91 0.69
N ASP A 87 -1.09 -9.17 1.04
CA ASP A 87 -0.02 -10.13 1.27
C ASP A 87 0.17 -10.99 0.02
N THR A 88 1.24 -10.70 -0.72
CA THR A 88 1.55 -11.44 -1.95
C THR A 88 2.10 -12.83 -1.69
N SER A 89 2.52 -13.16 -0.46
CA SER A 89 2.96 -14.51 -0.08
C SER A 89 1.76 -15.40 0.24
N ASN A 90 0.78 -14.87 0.97
CA ASN A 90 -0.44 -15.59 1.32
C ASN A 90 -1.56 -15.47 0.27
N LEU A 91 -1.37 -14.64 -0.77
CA LEU A 91 -2.37 -14.34 -1.80
C LEU A 91 -3.68 -13.85 -1.20
N THR A 92 -3.59 -12.88 -0.29
CA THR A 92 -4.74 -12.26 0.35
C THR A 92 -4.73 -10.74 0.22
N ILE A 93 -5.93 -10.17 0.27
CA ILE A 93 -6.16 -8.76 0.56
C ILE A 93 -7.06 -8.67 1.78
N THR A 94 -6.68 -7.84 2.75
CA THR A 94 -7.42 -7.61 3.99
C THR A 94 -7.80 -6.13 4.07
N LEU A 95 -9.09 -5.85 4.24
CA LEU A 95 -9.57 -4.53 4.63
C LEU A 95 -9.38 -4.38 6.13
N LEU A 96 -8.67 -3.33 6.53
CA LEU A 96 -8.49 -2.95 7.92
C LEU A 96 -9.40 -1.77 8.25
N GLU A 97 -9.95 -1.75 9.46
CA GLU A 97 -10.61 -0.60 10.08
C GLU A 97 -9.97 -0.38 11.44
N ASP A 98 -9.43 0.81 11.69
CA ASP A 98 -8.66 1.13 12.91
C ASP A 98 -7.52 0.13 13.20
N GLY A 99 -6.89 -0.37 12.13
CA GLY A 99 -5.81 -1.36 12.20
C GLY A 99 -6.29 -2.79 12.41
N LEU A 100 -7.58 -3.03 12.64
CA LEU A 100 -8.16 -4.36 12.84
C LEU A 100 -8.69 -4.97 11.54
N PRO A 101 -8.50 -6.27 11.29
CA PRO A 101 -9.11 -6.95 10.14
C PRO A 101 -10.64 -6.87 10.16
N LEU A 102 -11.23 -6.26 9.14
CA LEU A 102 -12.67 -6.21 8.93
C LEU A 102 -13.13 -7.31 7.94
N LYS A 103 -12.41 -7.47 6.83
CA LYS A 103 -12.69 -8.46 5.78
C LYS A 103 -11.41 -8.97 5.14
N GLN A 104 -11.40 -10.22 4.69
CA GLN A 104 -10.26 -10.79 3.97
C GLN A 104 -10.74 -11.60 2.76
N TYR A 105 -10.02 -11.46 1.65
CA TYR A 105 -10.33 -12.09 0.37
C TYR A 105 -9.09 -12.74 -0.25
N ARG A 106 -9.32 -13.75 -1.09
CA ARG A 106 -8.27 -14.35 -1.92
C ARG A 106 -8.02 -13.50 -3.16
N ILE A 107 -6.76 -13.41 -3.58
CA ILE A 107 -6.37 -12.63 -4.75
C ILE A 107 -5.48 -13.42 -5.71
N GLY A 108 -5.48 -13.02 -6.98
CA GLY A 108 -4.44 -13.36 -7.94
C GLY A 108 -3.48 -12.19 -8.13
N ILE A 109 -2.21 -12.46 -8.40
CA ILE A 109 -1.16 -11.43 -8.48
C ILE A 109 -0.26 -11.64 -9.70
N GLY A 110 0.72 -10.75 -9.86
CA GLY A 110 1.71 -10.79 -10.92
C GLY A 110 2.55 -12.07 -10.91
N LYS A 111 2.91 -12.56 -12.09
CA LYS A 111 3.96 -13.58 -12.26
C LYS A 111 5.35 -12.98 -11.96
N PRO A 112 6.40 -13.79 -11.71
CA PRO A 112 7.74 -13.27 -11.39
C PRO A 112 8.30 -12.26 -12.40
N ALA A 113 8.01 -12.43 -13.69
CA ALA A 113 8.47 -11.50 -14.75
C ALA A 113 7.68 -10.17 -14.80
N THR A 114 6.51 -10.10 -14.18
CA THR A 114 5.68 -8.88 -14.08
C THR A 114 5.04 -8.84 -12.69
N PRO A 115 5.86 -8.64 -11.65
CA PRO A 115 5.43 -8.82 -10.27
C PRO A 115 4.44 -7.74 -9.87
N THR A 116 3.58 -8.06 -8.90
CA THR A 116 2.79 -7.04 -8.22
C THR A 116 3.75 -6.18 -7.40
N PRO A 117 3.63 -4.83 -7.46
CA PRO A 117 4.54 -3.94 -6.77
C PRO A 117 4.35 -4.11 -5.26
N VAL A 118 5.46 -4.15 -4.54
CA VAL A 118 5.51 -4.23 -3.08
C VAL A 118 5.82 -2.82 -2.59
N GLY A 119 5.29 -2.42 -1.45
CA GLY A 119 5.45 -1.07 -0.93
C GLY A 119 4.15 -0.46 -0.43
N GLN A 120 4.16 0.86 -0.39
CA GLN A 120 3.11 1.70 0.18
C GLN A 120 2.54 2.57 -0.94
N PHE A 121 1.22 2.51 -1.10
CA PHE A 121 0.46 3.17 -2.16
C PHE A 121 -0.87 3.68 -1.58
N LYS A 122 -1.68 4.33 -2.42
CA LYS A 122 -3.08 4.62 -2.14
C LYS A 122 -3.95 4.32 -3.36
N VAL A 123 -5.24 4.17 -3.11
CA VAL A 123 -6.23 4.14 -4.20
C VAL A 123 -6.29 5.51 -4.86
N ALA A 124 -5.82 5.60 -6.11
CA ALA A 124 -5.72 6.85 -6.86
C ALA A 124 -7.01 7.20 -7.59
N ASP A 125 -7.68 6.18 -8.14
CA ASP A 125 -8.90 6.31 -8.91
C ASP A 125 -9.77 5.06 -8.77
N LYS A 126 -11.04 5.19 -9.12
CA LYS A 126 -12.01 4.10 -9.09
C LYS A 126 -12.91 4.16 -10.30
N ALA A 127 -13.30 3.00 -10.82
CA ALA A 127 -14.25 2.91 -11.91
C ALA A 127 -15.06 1.61 -11.86
N ALA A 128 -16.24 1.66 -12.44
CA ALA A 128 -17.14 0.52 -12.62
C ALA A 128 -17.45 0.35 -14.11
N TRP A 129 -17.06 -0.77 -14.68
CA TRP A 129 -17.35 -1.14 -16.07
C TRP A 129 -17.42 -2.67 -16.18
N ALA A 130 -17.90 -3.18 -17.33
CA ALA A 130 -17.81 -4.60 -17.67
C ALA A 130 -16.70 -4.82 -18.72
N GLY A 131 -15.77 -5.76 -18.47
CA GLY A 131 -14.69 -6.05 -19.41
C GLY A 131 -13.60 -6.97 -18.86
N GLY A 132 -12.39 -6.92 -19.45
CA GLY A 132 -11.25 -7.76 -19.05
C GLY A 132 -10.79 -7.58 -17.59
N PHE A 133 -11.12 -6.44 -16.98
CA PHE A 133 -10.84 -6.13 -15.57
C PHE A 133 -11.98 -6.54 -14.62
N GLY A 134 -13.00 -7.26 -15.11
CA GLY A 134 -14.17 -7.63 -14.31
C GLY A 134 -15.15 -6.46 -14.17
N THR A 135 -15.75 -6.34 -12.99
CA THR A 135 -16.86 -5.40 -12.72
C THR A 135 -16.43 -4.11 -12.02
N ARG A 136 -15.25 -4.09 -11.39
CA ARG A 136 -14.73 -2.96 -10.62
C ARG A 136 -13.23 -2.80 -10.82
N TRP A 137 -12.76 -1.56 -10.77
CA TRP A 137 -11.36 -1.16 -10.85
C TRP A 137 -11.04 -0.16 -9.73
N MET A 138 -9.93 -0.37 -9.03
CA MET A 138 -9.33 0.58 -8.08
C MET A 138 -7.87 0.75 -8.48
N GLY A 139 -7.53 1.90 -9.09
CA GLY A 139 -6.17 2.22 -9.52
C GLY A 139 -5.27 2.53 -8.33
N LEU A 140 -3.99 2.16 -8.42
CA LEU A 140 -2.96 2.45 -7.42
C LEU A 140 -2.01 3.54 -7.94
N ASP A 141 -1.55 4.43 -7.06
CA ASP A 141 -0.60 5.51 -7.38
C ASP A 141 0.86 5.03 -7.52
N VAL A 142 1.07 3.93 -8.25
CA VAL A 142 2.39 3.37 -8.49
C VAL A 142 3.17 4.24 -9.49
N PRO A 143 4.31 4.84 -9.12
CA PRO A 143 4.99 5.83 -9.96
C PRO A 143 5.50 5.30 -11.31
N TRP A 144 5.85 4.02 -11.38
CA TRP A 144 6.50 3.40 -12.54
C TRP A 144 5.56 2.65 -13.48
N GLY A 145 4.24 2.65 -13.25
CA GLY A 145 3.32 1.95 -14.13
C GLY A 145 1.86 1.95 -13.68
N LYS A 146 0.99 1.39 -14.54
CA LYS A 146 -0.43 1.27 -14.26
C LYS A 146 -0.72 -0.04 -13.53
N TYR A 147 -1.05 0.07 -12.26
CA TYR A 147 -1.43 -1.06 -11.41
C TYR A 147 -2.78 -0.78 -10.76
N GLY A 148 -3.50 -1.84 -10.43
CA GLY A 148 -4.80 -1.72 -9.81
C GLY A 148 -5.26 -3.02 -9.16
N ILE A 149 -6.25 -2.88 -8.29
CA ILE A 149 -7.05 -3.96 -7.73
C ILE A 149 -8.34 -4.03 -8.54
N HIS A 150 -8.63 -5.17 -9.15
CA HIS A 150 -9.76 -5.28 -10.06
C HIS A 150 -10.39 -6.67 -10.03
N GLY A 151 -11.62 -6.79 -10.55
CA GLY A 151 -12.31 -8.07 -10.73
C GLY A 151 -11.63 -8.95 -11.81
N THR A 152 -12.32 -9.95 -12.34
CA THR A 152 -11.74 -10.73 -13.44
C THR A 152 -12.82 -11.43 -14.26
N ASN A 153 -12.57 -11.58 -15.57
CA ASN A 153 -13.31 -12.51 -16.43
C ASN A 153 -12.68 -13.91 -16.48
N LYS A 154 -11.58 -14.13 -15.75
CA LYS A 154 -10.87 -15.40 -15.60
C LYS A 154 -10.82 -15.78 -14.12
N PRO A 155 -11.95 -16.13 -13.49
CA PRO A 155 -12.04 -16.36 -12.04
C PRO A 155 -11.07 -17.43 -11.54
N TRP A 156 -10.75 -18.44 -12.36
CA TRP A 156 -9.75 -19.47 -12.04
C TRP A 156 -8.31 -18.93 -11.90
N THR A 157 -8.04 -17.66 -12.23
CA THR A 157 -6.73 -17.04 -12.00
C THR A 157 -6.60 -16.37 -10.63
N VAL A 158 -7.69 -16.27 -9.87
CA VAL A 158 -7.65 -15.88 -8.46
C VAL A 158 -6.94 -16.98 -7.66
N SER A 159 -6.17 -16.62 -6.63
CA SER A 159 -5.22 -17.49 -5.91
C SER A 159 -4.05 -18.01 -6.77
N GLN A 160 -3.69 -17.31 -7.86
CA GLN A 160 -2.54 -17.66 -8.71
C GLN A 160 -1.66 -16.46 -9.04
N ARG A 161 -0.38 -16.71 -9.37
CA ARG A 161 0.60 -15.71 -9.84
C ARG A 161 0.62 -15.65 -11.37
N LYS A 162 -0.43 -15.11 -11.99
CA LYS A 162 -0.63 -15.13 -13.45
C LYS A 162 -0.97 -13.77 -14.07
N SER A 163 -1.10 -12.71 -13.29
CA SER A 163 -1.42 -11.38 -13.83
C SER A 163 -0.17 -10.69 -14.41
N GLY A 164 -0.39 -9.57 -15.08
CA GLY A 164 0.67 -8.66 -15.53
C GLY A 164 1.19 -7.71 -14.45
N GLY A 165 0.84 -7.94 -13.18
CA GLY A 165 1.20 -7.10 -12.03
C GLY A 165 -0.01 -6.63 -11.22
N CYS A 166 -1.18 -6.48 -11.83
CA CYS A 166 -2.41 -6.10 -11.12
C CYS A 166 -2.91 -7.18 -10.15
N VAL A 167 -3.65 -6.75 -9.13
CA VAL A 167 -4.29 -7.63 -8.15
C VAL A 167 -5.68 -8.00 -8.64
N ARG A 168 -5.95 -9.29 -8.80
CA ARG A 168 -7.21 -9.84 -9.31
C ARG A 168 -8.05 -10.40 -8.18
N MET A 169 -9.31 -10.01 -8.14
CA MET A 169 -10.32 -10.53 -7.21
C MET A 169 -11.44 -11.23 -7.98
N LEU A 170 -12.21 -12.09 -7.30
CA LEU A 170 -13.50 -12.52 -7.84
C LEU A 170 -14.43 -11.30 -7.93
N ASN A 171 -15.29 -11.24 -8.95
CA ASN A 171 -16.20 -10.11 -9.13
C ASN A 171 -17.10 -9.90 -7.90
N ARG A 172 -17.63 -10.97 -7.31
CA ARG A 172 -18.42 -10.90 -6.08
C ARG A 172 -17.66 -10.27 -4.90
N ASP A 173 -16.36 -10.58 -4.79
CA ASP A 173 -15.52 -10.15 -3.67
C ASP A 173 -15.15 -8.67 -3.83
N ILE A 174 -14.81 -8.23 -5.05
CA ILE A 174 -14.51 -6.81 -5.30
C ILE A 174 -15.77 -5.95 -5.28
N GLU A 175 -16.93 -6.48 -5.66
CA GLU A 175 -18.20 -5.76 -5.52
C GLU A 175 -18.55 -5.46 -4.07
N GLU A 176 -18.23 -6.38 -3.15
CA GLU A 176 -18.34 -6.15 -1.71
C GLU A 176 -17.28 -5.15 -1.23
N LEU A 177 -16.01 -5.35 -1.60
CA LEU A 177 -14.90 -4.50 -1.14
C LEU A 177 -14.99 -3.05 -1.62
N TYR A 178 -15.35 -2.86 -2.89
CA TYR A 178 -15.30 -1.57 -3.58
C TYR A 178 -16.02 -0.43 -2.86
N PRO A 179 -17.28 -0.54 -2.38
CA PRO A 179 -17.94 0.56 -1.67
C PRO A 179 -17.28 0.91 -0.32
N MET A 180 -16.53 -0.01 0.30
CA MET A 180 -15.89 0.21 1.60
C MET A 180 -14.55 0.95 1.51
N VAL A 181 -13.99 1.10 0.30
CA VAL A 181 -12.65 1.64 0.04
C VAL A 181 -12.76 2.97 -0.73
N PRO A 182 -12.74 4.13 -0.06
CA PRO A 182 -12.67 5.43 -0.73
C PRO A 182 -11.41 5.62 -1.59
N VAL A 183 -11.46 6.60 -2.51
CA VAL A 183 -10.23 7.13 -3.12
C VAL A 183 -9.38 7.75 -2.00
N GLY A 184 -8.07 7.56 -2.07
CA GLY A 184 -7.12 7.97 -1.04
C GLY A 184 -6.89 6.91 0.05
N THR A 185 -7.65 5.81 0.09
CA THR A 185 -7.40 4.71 1.03
C THR A 185 -5.97 4.18 0.88
N PRO A 186 -5.18 4.14 1.97
CA PRO A 186 -3.85 3.54 1.96
C PRO A 186 -3.89 2.07 1.58
N VAL A 187 -2.88 1.64 0.82
CA VAL A 187 -2.68 0.27 0.37
C VAL A 187 -1.24 -0.12 0.67
N VAL A 188 -1.04 -1.09 1.55
CA VAL A 188 0.25 -1.71 1.79
C VAL A 188 0.30 -3.04 1.07
N ILE A 189 1.31 -3.25 0.23
CA ILE A 189 1.57 -4.51 -0.44
C ILE A 189 2.86 -5.08 0.12
N THR A 190 2.83 -6.32 0.62
CA THR A 190 3.96 -7.00 1.24
C THR A 190 4.23 -8.35 0.57
N SER A 191 5.42 -8.91 0.79
CA SER A 191 5.81 -10.25 0.33
C SER A 191 6.07 -11.23 1.49
N GLY A 192 5.27 -11.16 2.56
CA GLY A 192 5.32 -12.07 3.71
C GLY A 192 6.21 -11.58 4.88
N HIS A 193 6.56 -12.52 5.77
CA HIS A 193 7.17 -12.31 7.10
C HIS A 193 8.48 -11.50 7.18
N PHE A 194 9.07 -11.08 6.06
CA PHE A 194 10.39 -10.43 6.00
C PHE A 194 10.33 -9.00 5.42
N GLY A 195 9.32 -8.22 5.82
CA GLY A 195 9.25 -6.79 5.48
C GLY A 195 8.75 -6.47 4.07
N THR A 196 8.85 -5.19 3.70
CA THR A 196 8.25 -4.60 2.47
C THR A 196 9.01 -4.92 1.19
N LEU A 197 10.12 -5.64 1.26
CA LEU A 197 10.82 -6.16 0.08
C LEU A 197 11.00 -7.68 0.11
N GLY A 198 10.57 -8.35 1.18
CA GLY A 198 10.81 -9.77 1.40
C GLY A 198 12.30 -10.14 1.45
N SER A 199 12.59 -11.44 1.42
CA SER A 199 13.96 -11.95 1.56
C SER A 199 14.80 -11.91 0.27
N PHE A 200 14.25 -11.39 -0.82
CA PHE A 200 14.91 -11.44 -2.13
C PHE A 200 15.64 -10.11 -2.41
N ARG A 201 16.90 -10.18 -2.82
CA ARG A 201 17.73 -9.04 -3.24
C ARG A 201 18.19 -9.27 -4.68
N PRO A 202 17.34 -8.94 -5.68
CA PRO A 202 17.68 -9.16 -7.08
C PRO A 202 18.87 -8.31 -7.49
N ARG A 203 19.69 -8.80 -8.43
CA ARG A 203 20.63 -7.94 -9.16
C ARG A 203 19.85 -6.86 -9.90
N ILE A 204 20.11 -5.58 -9.61
CA ILE A 204 19.45 -4.45 -10.27
C ILE A 204 20.46 -3.73 -11.17
N GLU A 205 20.06 -3.52 -12.40
CA GLU A 205 20.88 -2.89 -13.45
C GLU A 205 20.21 -1.59 -13.94
N PRO A 206 20.99 -0.69 -14.59
CA PRO A 206 20.42 0.46 -15.28
C PRO A 206 19.24 0.10 -16.19
N GLY A 207 18.18 0.90 -16.12
CA GLY A 207 16.91 0.68 -16.83
C GLY A 207 15.89 -0.17 -16.06
N ALA A 208 16.27 -0.81 -14.95
CA ALA A 208 15.33 -1.52 -14.08
C ALA A 208 14.23 -0.61 -13.53
N LYS A 209 13.08 -1.20 -13.20
CA LYS A 209 11.93 -0.50 -12.61
C LYS A 209 11.28 -1.35 -11.53
N GLY A 210 10.73 -0.73 -10.51
CA GLY A 210 9.91 -1.40 -9.50
C GLY A 210 10.28 -1.04 -8.06
N SER A 211 9.67 -1.79 -7.13
CA SER A 211 9.78 -1.56 -5.68
C SER A 211 11.22 -1.51 -5.18
N TYR A 212 12.08 -2.41 -5.66
CA TYR A 212 13.49 -2.44 -5.26
C TYR A 212 14.21 -1.15 -5.66
N VAL A 213 13.94 -0.63 -6.86
CA VAL A 213 14.53 0.63 -7.32
C VAL A 213 14.03 1.80 -6.47
N LEU A 214 12.74 1.84 -6.16
CA LEU A 214 12.17 2.87 -5.30
C LEU A 214 12.84 2.86 -3.92
N GLU A 215 13.03 1.68 -3.33
CA GLU A 215 13.67 1.55 -2.02
C GLU A 215 15.15 1.92 -2.08
N ILE A 216 15.87 1.52 -3.13
CA ILE A 216 17.24 1.96 -3.39
C ILE A 216 17.31 3.49 -3.42
N GLN A 217 16.41 4.16 -4.14
CA GLN A 217 16.36 5.62 -4.21
C GLN A 217 16.12 6.24 -2.83
N LYS A 218 15.14 5.74 -2.06
CA LYS A 218 14.90 6.20 -0.67
C LYS A 218 16.15 6.08 0.20
N ARG A 219 16.87 4.97 0.05
CA ARG A 219 18.07 4.70 0.84
C ARG A 219 19.25 5.56 0.44
N LEU A 220 19.43 5.80 -0.87
CA LEU A 220 20.41 6.75 -1.39
C LEU A 220 20.18 8.16 -0.81
N SER A 221 18.94 8.65 -0.85
CA SER A 221 18.59 9.95 -0.25
C SER A 221 18.92 10.01 1.25
N LYS A 222 18.56 8.97 2.02
CA LYS A 222 18.86 8.89 3.45
C LYS A 222 20.37 8.90 3.74
N LEU A 223 21.18 8.34 2.85
CA LEU A 223 22.63 8.31 2.94
C LEU A 223 23.30 9.58 2.37
N GLY A 224 22.53 10.53 1.85
CA GLY A 224 23.04 11.80 1.30
C GLY A 224 23.52 11.72 -0.16
N TYR A 225 23.22 10.63 -0.87
CA TYR A 225 23.53 10.50 -2.29
C TYR A 225 22.42 11.11 -3.14
N GLU A 226 22.75 12.16 -3.89
CA GLU A 226 21.78 12.82 -4.77
C GLU A 226 21.39 11.92 -5.95
N HIS A 227 20.07 11.80 -6.17
CA HIS A 227 19.48 11.11 -7.30
C HIS A 227 18.25 11.90 -7.81
N ALA A 228 17.72 11.51 -8.96
CA ALA A 228 16.67 12.27 -9.67
C ALA A 228 15.24 12.15 -9.05
N GLY A 229 15.11 11.76 -7.78
CA GLY A 229 13.83 11.54 -7.10
C GLY A 229 13.44 10.06 -6.92
N PHE A 230 12.22 9.83 -6.43
CA PHE A 230 11.68 8.52 -6.02
C PHE A 230 10.65 8.00 -7.02
N ASP A 231 11.04 7.85 -8.28
CA ASP A 231 10.16 7.40 -9.36
C ASP A 231 10.13 5.87 -9.54
N GLY A 232 10.98 5.13 -8.81
CA GLY A 232 11.14 3.70 -8.94
C GLY A 232 11.71 3.27 -10.30
N VAL A 233 12.38 4.18 -11.01
CA VAL A 233 13.05 3.95 -12.30
C VAL A 233 14.57 4.14 -12.15
N TYR A 234 15.33 3.13 -12.56
CA TYR A 234 16.79 3.17 -12.48
C TYR A 234 17.31 3.92 -13.71
N GLY A 235 17.21 5.25 -13.66
CA GLY A 235 17.75 6.15 -14.68
C GLY A 235 19.19 6.60 -14.40
N PRO A 236 19.75 7.49 -15.25
CA PRO A 236 21.13 7.98 -15.11
C PRO A 236 21.41 8.68 -13.78
N GLY A 237 20.40 9.30 -13.15
CA GLY A 237 20.54 9.90 -11.82
C GLY A 237 20.82 8.85 -10.74
N THR A 238 20.03 7.76 -10.73
CA THR A 238 20.21 6.63 -9.82
C THR A 238 21.54 5.92 -10.08
N GLU A 239 21.91 5.73 -11.34
CA GLU A 239 23.18 5.10 -11.73
C GLU A 239 24.39 5.87 -11.17
N ARG A 240 24.44 7.19 -11.36
CA ARG A 240 25.50 8.03 -10.81
C ARG A 240 25.57 7.94 -9.28
N ALA A 241 24.43 7.94 -8.60
CA ALA A 241 24.36 7.83 -7.15
C ALA A 241 24.91 6.48 -6.65
N ILE A 242 24.56 5.38 -7.32
CA ILE A 242 25.08 4.04 -7.00
C ILE A 242 26.59 3.95 -7.28
N MET A 243 27.06 4.45 -8.42
CA MET A 243 28.49 4.48 -8.72
C MET A 243 29.27 5.30 -7.69
N GLN A 244 28.70 6.41 -7.21
CA GLN A 244 29.30 7.23 -6.17
C GLN A 244 29.36 6.49 -4.83
N LEU A 245 28.25 5.85 -4.41
CA LEU A 245 28.23 4.97 -3.24
C LEU A 245 29.28 3.87 -3.35
N GLN A 246 29.36 3.17 -4.48
CA GLN A 246 30.33 2.10 -4.70
C GLN A 246 31.76 2.61 -4.55
N ARG A 247 32.07 3.77 -5.15
CA ARG A 247 33.38 4.42 -5.02
C ARG A 247 33.70 4.74 -3.56
N ASP A 248 32.79 5.37 -2.84
CA ASP A 248 32.99 5.80 -1.44
C ASP A 248 33.14 4.61 -0.48
N ARG A 249 32.55 3.46 -0.83
CA ARG A 249 32.61 2.22 -0.05
C ARG A 249 33.73 1.28 -0.49
N GLY A 250 34.56 1.67 -1.47
CA GLY A 250 35.65 0.84 -1.99
C GLY A 250 35.18 -0.41 -2.75
N LEU A 251 33.95 -0.39 -3.28
CA LEU A 251 33.39 -1.46 -4.09
C LEU A 251 33.73 -1.26 -5.58
N PRO A 252 33.67 -2.32 -6.41
CA PRO A 252 33.74 -2.18 -7.86
C PRO A 252 32.66 -1.21 -8.37
N VAL A 253 33.09 -0.15 -9.05
CA VAL A 253 32.20 0.90 -9.59
C VAL A 253 31.55 0.40 -10.88
N THR A 254 30.53 -0.44 -10.72
CA THR A 254 29.82 -1.11 -11.82
C THR A 254 28.52 -0.41 -12.19
N GLY A 255 27.98 0.42 -11.30
CA GLY A 255 26.63 0.96 -11.45
C GLY A 255 25.53 -0.09 -11.30
N ILE A 256 25.87 -1.30 -10.87
CA ILE A 256 24.96 -2.44 -10.70
C ILE A 256 24.79 -2.68 -9.20
N VAL A 257 23.54 -2.86 -8.76
CA VAL A 257 23.25 -3.18 -7.37
C VAL A 257 23.26 -4.70 -7.20
N ASP A 258 24.37 -5.20 -6.70
CA ASP A 258 24.57 -6.57 -6.24
C ASP A 258 24.48 -6.65 -4.71
N MET A 259 24.78 -7.82 -4.14
CA MET A 259 24.66 -8.06 -2.70
C MET A 259 25.52 -7.09 -1.87
N LEU A 260 26.76 -6.83 -2.29
CA LEU A 260 27.65 -5.88 -1.60
C LEU A 260 27.10 -4.45 -1.67
N THR A 261 26.50 -4.08 -2.80
CA THR A 261 25.88 -2.76 -2.96
C THR A 261 24.61 -2.63 -2.10
N TYR A 262 23.79 -3.68 -1.96
CA TYR A 262 22.66 -3.69 -1.02
C TYR A 262 23.12 -3.52 0.43
N GLU A 263 24.20 -4.18 0.82
CA GLU A 263 24.77 -4.03 2.17
C GLU A 263 25.30 -2.60 2.39
N ALA A 264 25.95 -2.01 1.39
CA ALA A 264 26.37 -0.61 1.42
C ALA A 264 25.20 0.38 1.54
N LEU A 265 24.03 0.03 0.99
CA LEU A 265 22.78 0.77 1.17
C LEU A 265 22.14 0.52 2.54
N GLY A 266 22.59 -0.49 3.30
CA GLY A 266 21.93 -0.92 4.53
C GLY A 266 20.50 -1.43 4.25
N LEU A 267 20.36 -2.23 3.19
CA LEU A 267 19.16 -2.99 2.83
C LEU A 267 19.43 -4.48 3.10
N PHE A 268 19.08 -4.92 4.31
CA PHE A 268 19.27 -6.30 4.75
C PHE A 268 17.97 -7.11 4.60
N VAL A 269 18.09 -8.43 4.69
CA VAL A 269 16.95 -9.38 4.54
C VAL A 269 15.94 -9.28 5.70
N PHE A 270 16.21 -8.49 6.74
CA PHE A 270 15.43 -8.42 7.99
C PHE A 270 14.96 -7.02 8.39
N ASP A 271 14.84 -6.08 7.44
CA ASP A 271 14.32 -4.72 7.71
C ASP A 271 12.79 -4.59 7.57
#